data_AF-A0A0D6MKS4-F1
#
_entry.id   AF-A0A0D6MKS4-F1
#
_cell.length_a   1.000
_cell.length_b   1.000
_cell.length_c   1.000
_cell.angle_alpha   90.00
_cell.angle_beta   90.00
_cell.angle_gamma   90.00
#
_symmetry.space_group_name_H-M   'P 1'
#
loop_
_entity.id
_entity.type
_entity.pdbx_description
1 polymer ?
#
loop_
_entity_poly.entity_id
_entity_poly.type
_entity_poly.pdbx_seq_one_letter_code
_entity_poly.pdbx_strand_id
1 'polypeptide(L)'
;MVRPNLPDDQAGYPVRVLKDAIADGVPFKDMLITAEHCLFFDGKFTPARMLVNGRSIFFDRSITSYDYYHIETEEHSVIMADGMLTESYLDTGNRRAFRTNDAVIRGLFSSSKDWKTDAAAPLDTSRETVEPLFRQIEARSAQVDGARQTEVRPLTDDSNLHLVTETGAVIRPTRESSGRVMFRLPPDIQSVRIVSSVSRPCDVVGPFVDDRRTLGVLVGEVTLFESDTTRTLTTHLHSDSLPGWNTVEGGTMRWTAGNALLPLGQRSPGSLAMMAIEVKVAGPYLFNDTLPEQQTRHA
;
A
#
# COMPACT_ATOMS: atom_id res chain seq x y z
N MET A 1 0.24 -15.98 -13.54
CA MET A 1 0.95 -16.83 -12.55
C MET A 1 1.08 -16.03 -11.27
N VAL A 2 0.71 -16.64 -10.15
CA VAL A 2 0.69 -15.99 -8.83
C VAL A 2 2.10 -15.77 -8.27
N ARG A 3 2.29 -14.68 -7.51
CA ARG A 3 3.51 -14.33 -6.76
C ARG A 3 3.21 -14.33 -5.25
N PRO A 4 3.37 -15.46 -4.55
CA PRO A 4 2.89 -15.62 -3.17
C PRO A 4 3.64 -14.77 -2.13
N ASN A 5 4.83 -14.26 -2.46
CA ASN A 5 5.62 -13.40 -1.58
C ASN A 5 5.17 -11.93 -1.61
N LEU A 6 4.24 -11.57 -2.49
CA LEU A 6 3.66 -10.24 -2.55
C LEU A 6 2.34 -10.21 -1.76
N PRO A 7 1.89 -9.02 -1.33
CA PRO A 7 0.56 -8.89 -0.77
C PRO A 7 -0.53 -9.31 -1.78
N ASP A 8 -1.68 -9.76 -1.30
CA ASP A 8 -2.70 -10.42 -2.13
C ASP A 8 -3.15 -9.57 -3.34
N ASP A 9 -3.29 -8.25 -3.15
CA ASP A 9 -3.66 -7.29 -4.19
C ASP A 9 -2.60 -7.14 -5.31
N GLN A 10 -1.40 -7.67 -5.09
CA GLN A 10 -0.27 -7.64 -6.03
C GLN A 10 0.22 -9.05 -6.42
N ALA A 11 -0.21 -10.07 -5.68
CA ALA A 11 0.16 -11.46 -5.86
C ALA A 11 -0.48 -12.08 -7.11
N GLY A 12 -1.54 -11.47 -7.64
CA GLY A 12 -2.24 -11.97 -8.84
C GLY A 12 -3.17 -13.15 -8.57
N TYR A 13 -3.66 -13.29 -7.33
CA TYR A 13 -4.81 -14.14 -7.04
C TYR A 13 -6.08 -13.52 -7.61
N PRO A 14 -7.04 -14.32 -8.10
CA PRO A 14 -8.33 -13.78 -8.48
C PRO A 14 -9.12 -13.36 -7.24
N VAL A 15 -9.88 -12.28 -7.37
CA VAL A 15 -10.92 -11.90 -6.41
C VAL A 15 -12.16 -12.72 -6.73
N ARG A 16 -12.62 -13.51 -5.76
CA ARG A 16 -13.92 -14.17 -5.80
C ARG A 16 -14.97 -13.27 -5.18
N VAL A 17 -16.03 -13.01 -5.92
CA VAL A 17 -17.26 -12.38 -5.42
C VAL A 17 -18.31 -13.48 -5.37
N LEU A 18 -18.75 -13.85 -4.16
CA LEU A 18 -19.73 -14.92 -4.01
C LEU A 18 -21.06 -14.55 -4.65
N LYS A 19 -21.83 -15.55 -5.05
CA LYS A 19 -23.24 -15.38 -5.37
C LYS A 19 -23.96 -14.55 -4.30
N ASP A 20 -24.86 -13.66 -4.71
CA ASP A 20 -25.68 -12.82 -3.84
C ASP A 20 -24.88 -11.81 -2.97
N ALA A 21 -23.56 -11.67 -3.18
CA ALA A 21 -22.68 -10.85 -2.34
C ALA A 21 -23.01 -9.34 -2.37
N ILE A 22 -23.53 -8.83 -3.49
CA ILE A 22 -23.83 -7.41 -3.69
C ILE A 22 -25.29 -7.12 -3.39
N ALA A 23 -26.19 -7.89 -4.00
CA ALA A 23 -27.64 -7.82 -3.81
C ALA A 23 -28.25 -9.21 -4.08
N ASP A 24 -29.55 -9.39 -3.86
CA ASP A 24 -30.20 -10.66 -4.16
C ASP A 24 -30.09 -10.96 -5.66
N GLY A 25 -29.51 -12.09 -6.02
CA GLY A 25 -29.21 -12.47 -7.40
C GLY A 25 -28.01 -11.74 -8.02
N VAL A 26 -27.24 -10.96 -7.26
CA VAL A 26 -26.11 -10.16 -7.78
C VAL A 26 -24.82 -10.44 -6.98
N PRO A 27 -23.82 -11.09 -7.60
CA PRO A 27 -23.94 -11.83 -8.86
C PRO A 27 -24.83 -13.08 -8.72
N PHE A 28 -25.36 -13.62 -9.83
CA PHE A 28 -26.26 -14.79 -9.78
C PHE A 28 -25.54 -16.12 -9.57
N LYS A 29 -24.20 -16.09 -9.67
CA LYS A 29 -23.26 -17.16 -9.31
C LYS A 29 -21.95 -16.53 -8.84
N ASP A 30 -21.05 -17.31 -8.26
CA ASP A 30 -19.70 -16.85 -7.95
C ASP A 30 -18.99 -16.30 -9.19
N MET A 31 -18.44 -15.09 -9.06
CA MET A 31 -17.58 -14.46 -10.06
C MET A 31 -16.12 -14.55 -9.66
N LEU A 32 -15.24 -14.72 -10.65
CA LEU A 32 -13.79 -14.63 -10.49
C LEU A 32 -13.27 -13.52 -11.41
N ILE A 33 -12.68 -12.49 -10.81
CA ILE A 33 -12.18 -11.30 -11.52
C ILE A 33 -10.80 -10.91 -10.99
N THR A 34 -10.04 -10.14 -11.75
CA THR A 34 -8.75 -9.62 -11.27
C THR A 34 -8.92 -8.50 -10.25
N ALA A 35 -7.91 -8.27 -9.42
CA ALA A 35 -7.92 -7.25 -8.37
C ALA A 35 -8.28 -5.83 -8.87
N GLU A 36 -7.81 -5.47 -10.06
CA GLU A 36 -8.02 -4.15 -10.68
C GLU A 36 -9.26 -4.10 -11.57
N HIS A 37 -10.01 -5.20 -11.72
CA HIS A 37 -11.23 -5.17 -12.54
C HIS A 37 -12.31 -4.35 -11.83
N CYS A 38 -12.93 -3.43 -12.55
CA CYS A 38 -13.92 -2.53 -11.97
C CYS A 38 -15.33 -3.10 -12.04
N LEU A 39 -15.98 -3.07 -10.89
CA LEU A 39 -17.41 -3.26 -10.74
C LEU A 39 -18.12 -1.89 -10.80
N PHE A 40 -19.33 -1.85 -11.32
CA PHE A 40 -20.07 -0.60 -11.54
C PHE A 40 -21.14 -0.40 -10.46
N PHE A 41 -21.06 0.72 -9.74
CA PHE A 41 -21.96 1.11 -8.67
C PHE A 41 -22.33 2.58 -8.81
N ASP A 42 -23.63 2.89 -8.79
CA ASP A 42 -24.15 4.27 -8.73
C ASP A 42 -23.47 5.25 -9.71
N GLY A 43 -23.24 4.80 -10.96
CA GLY A 43 -22.62 5.64 -11.99
C GLY A 43 -21.09 5.69 -11.96
N LYS A 44 -20.43 4.84 -11.17
CA LYS A 44 -18.98 4.86 -10.95
C LYS A 44 -18.38 3.47 -11.08
N PHE A 45 -17.13 3.41 -11.52
CA PHE A 45 -16.32 2.21 -11.50
C PHE A 45 -15.51 2.13 -10.21
N THR A 46 -15.55 0.98 -9.53
CA THR A 46 -14.81 0.70 -8.30
C THR A 46 -14.02 -0.61 -8.47
N PRO A 47 -12.69 -0.61 -8.31
CA PRO A 47 -11.91 -1.82 -8.49
C PRO A 47 -12.19 -2.85 -7.40
N ALA A 48 -12.27 -4.12 -7.79
CA ALA A 48 -12.66 -5.23 -6.93
C ALA A 48 -11.83 -5.34 -5.65
N ARG A 49 -10.51 -5.06 -5.70
CA ARG A 49 -9.61 -5.10 -4.53
C ARG A 49 -10.09 -4.22 -3.36
N MET A 50 -10.80 -3.13 -3.64
CA MET A 50 -11.26 -2.20 -2.60
C MET A 50 -12.52 -2.69 -1.88
N LEU A 51 -13.17 -3.71 -2.43
CA LEU A 51 -14.40 -4.29 -1.92
C LEU A 51 -14.15 -5.63 -1.20
N VAL A 52 -12.89 -6.05 -1.09
CA VAL A 52 -12.48 -7.33 -0.48
C VAL A 52 -12.69 -7.31 1.02
N ASN A 53 -13.87 -7.72 1.48
CA ASN A 53 -14.21 -7.80 2.91
C ASN A 53 -13.69 -9.07 3.62
N GLY A 54 -13.06 -9.99 2.89
CA GLY A 54 -12.54 -11.26 3.42
C GLY A 54 -13.62 -12.29 3.76
N ARG A 55 -14.90 -11.97 3.50
CA ARG A 55 -16.07 -12.79 3.84
C ARG A 55 -16.79 -13.24 2.57
N SER A 56 -17.56 -12.35 1.94
CA SER A 56 -18.29 -12.58 0.68
C SER A 56 -17.50 -12.15 -0.56
N ILE A 57 -16.48 -11.31 -0.38
CA ILE A 57 -15.52 -10.93 -1.43
C ILE A 57 -14.12 -11.15 -0.90
N PHE A 58 -13.33 -12.02 -1.53
CA PHE A 58 -12.00 -12.40 -1.05
C PHE A 58 -11.06 -12.82 -2.17
N PHE A 59 -9.75 -12.72 -1.93
CA PHE A 59 -8.75 -13.33 -2.79
C PHE A 59 -8.78 -14.86 -2.66
N ASP A 60 -9.00 -15.56 -3.77
CA ASP A 60 -9.06 -17.01 -3.78
C ASP A 60 -7.68 -17.63 -3.97
N ARG A 61 -6.99 -17.85 -2.84
CA ARG A 61 -5.65 -18.44 -2.81
C ARG A 61 -5.59 -19.90 -3.24
N SER A 62 -6.74 -20.57 -3.41
CA SER A 62 -6.76 -21.94 -3.95
C SER A 62 -6.46 -21.98 -5.46
N ILE A 63 -6.60 -20.84 -6.15
CA ILE A 63 -6.36 -20.71 -7.58
C ILE A 63 -5.01 -20.03 -7.80
N THR A 64 -4.01 -20.80 -8.24
CA THR A 64 -2.63 -20.32 -8.46
C THR A 64 -2.32 -20.06 -9.94
N SER A 65 -3.20 -20.52 -10.84
CA SER A 65 -3.15 -20.29 -12.28
C SER A 65 -4.55 -20.28 -12.85
N TYR A 66 -4.84 -19.31 -13.73
CA TYR A 66 -6.11 -19.16 -14.41
C TYR A 66 -5.90 -18.34 -15.68
N ASP A 67 -6.76 -18.57 -16.67
CA ASP A 67 -6.92 -17.68 -17.81
C ASP A 67 -7.97 -16.63 -17.45
N TYR A 68 -7.75 -15.39 -17.90
CA TYR A 68 -8.70 -14.31 -17.76
C TYR A 68 -8.83 -13.59 -19.09
N TYR A 69 -10.04 -13.14 -19.38
CA TYR A 69 -10.40 -12.53 -20.64
C TYR A 69 -10.87 -11.10 -20.39
N HIS A 70 -10.40 -10.20 -21.23
CA HIS A 70 -10.88 -8.83 -21.29
C HIS A 70 -11.80 -8.69 -22.50
N ILE A 71 -13.00 -8.16 -22.26
CA ILE A 71 -13.95 -7.85 -23.33
C ILE A 71 -13.76 -6.38 -23.68
N GLU A 72 -13.30 -6.11 -24.90
CA GLU A 72 -13.15 -4.75 -25.42
C GLU A 72 -14.31 -4.41 -26.35
N THR A 73 -14.81 -3.18 -26.23
CA THR A 73 -15.85 -2.58 -27.06
C THR A 73 -15.27 -1.36 -27.78
N GLU A 74 -15.94 -0.87 -28.83
CA GLU A 74 -15.47 0.30 -29.60
C GLU A 74 -15.20 1.51 -28.68
N GLU A 75 -16.19 1.84 -27.85
CA GLU A 75 -16.07 2.77 -26.73
C GLU A 75 -16.04 1.98 -25.41
N HIS A 76 -15.30 2.47 -24.40
CA HIS A 76 -15.35 1.85 -23.08
C HIS A 76 -16.79 1.87 -22.57
N SER A 77 -17.27 0.74 -22.06
CA SER A 77 -18.69 0.51 -21.83
C SER A 77 -18.92 -0.15 -20.48
N VAL A 78 -20.10 0.07 -19.92
CA VAL A 78 -20.61 -0.77 -18.82
C VAL A 78 -21.21 -2.02 -19.45
N ILE A 79 -20.71 -3.19 -19.04
CA ILE A 79 -21.18 -4.50 -19.51
C ILE A 79 -21.69 -5.33 -18.34
N MET A 80 -22.54 -6.33 -18.63
CA MET A 80 -23.03 -7.25 -17.62
C MET A 80 -22.28 -8.58 -17.69
N ALA A 81 -21.67 -8.98 -16.58
CA ALA A 81 -21.03 -10.28 -16.41
C ALA A 81 -21.63 -10.95 -15.17
N ASP A 82 -22.15 -12.17 -15.33
CA ASP A 82 -22.70 -12.97 -14.22
C ASP A 82 -23.76 -12.25 -13.36
N GLY A 83 -24.52 -11.35 -13.99
CA GLY A 83 -25.56 -10.54 -13.34
C GLY A 83 -25.06 -9.26 -12.67
N MET A 84 -23.74 -9.03 -12.68
CA MET A 84 -23.11 -7.82 -12.15
C MET A 84 -22.76 -6.84 -13.28
N LEU A 85 -22.96 -5.55 -13.05
CA LEU A 85 -22.47 -4.50 -13.95
C LEU A 85 -20.97 -4.27 -13.70
N THR A 86 -20.20 -4.25 -14.78
CA THR A 86 -18.73 -4.23 -14.77
C THR A 86 -18.19 -3.39 -15.92
N GLU A 87 -16.90 -3.09 -15.91
CA GLU A 87 -16.22 -2.41 -17.01
C GLU A 87 -16.00 -3.34 -18.22
N SER A 88 -16.00 -2.78 -19.43
CA SER A 88 -15.25 -3.36 -20.55
C SER A 88 -13.76 -3.00 -20.42
N TYR A 89 -12.90 -3.51 -21.30
CA TYR A 89 -11.48 -3.23 -21.22
C TYR A 89 -11.13 -1.84 -21.76
N LEU A 90 -10.48 -1.03 -20.93
CA LEU A 90 -9.88 0.24 -21.32
C LEU A 90 -8.37 0.05 -21.57
N ASP A 91 -7.93 0.18 -22.83
CA ASP A 91 -6.50 0.09 -23.16
C ASP A 91 -5.74 1.36 -22.76
N THR A 92 -5.28 1.41 -21.52
CA THR A 92 -4.43 2.49 -20.99
C THR A 92 -2.94 2.30 -21.35
N GLY A 93 -2.64 1.44 -22.34
CA GLY A 93 -1.28 1.11 -22.78
C GLY A 93 -0.74 -0.19 -22.18
N ASN A 94 -1.55 -0.91 -21.41
CA ASN A 94 -1.25 -2.20 -20.80
C ASN A 94 -1.47 -3.40 -21.75
N ARG A 95 -1.99 -3.17 -22.97
CA ARG A 95 -2.25 -4.25 -23.95
C ARG A 95 -1.02 -5.13 -24.25
N ARG A 96 0.19 -4.60 -24.12
CA ARG A 96 1.45 -5.35 -24.34
C ARG A 96 1.74 -6.42 -23.28
N ALA A 97 1.05 -6.39 -22.14
CA ALA A 97 1.22 -7.37 -21.06
C ALA A 97 0.44 -8.67 -21.30
N PHE A 98 -0.46 -8.72 -22.29
CA PHE A 98 -1.26 -9.92 -22.60
C PHE A 98 -0.52 -10.87 -23.54
N ARG A 99 -0.61 -12.17 -23.24
CA ARG A 99 -0.24 -13.23 -24.19
C ARG A 99 -1.34 -13.31 -25.25
N THR A 100 -1.16 -12.63 -26.37
CA THR A 100 -2.08 -12.77 -27.51
C THR A 100 -1.71 -14.03 -28.30
N ASN A 101 -2.53 -15.07 -28.22
CA ASN A 101 -2.58 -16.07 -29.29
C ASN A 101 -3.27 -15.42 -30.50
N ASP A 102 -2.68 -15.61 -31.68
CA ASP A 102 -3.04 -14.98 -32.95
C ASP A 102 -4.56 -14.97 -33.25
N ALA A 103 -5.21 -13.80 -33.11
CA ALA A 103 -6.44 -13.41 -33.82
C ALA A 103 -6.94 -11.97 -33.51
N VAL A 104 -6.10 -11.06 -32.98
CA VAL A 104 -6.53 -9.65 -32.80
C VAL A 104 -6.03 -8.83 -33.99
N ILE A 105 -6.96 -8.40 -34.85
CA ILE A 105 -6.70 -7.42 -35.91
C ILE A 105 -6.08 -6.19 -35.24
N ARG A 106 -4.78 -5.98 -35.48
CA ARG A 106 -4.06 -4.81 -35.01
C ARG A 106 -4.62 -3.58 -35.74
N GLY A 107 -5.60 -2.91 -35.14
CA GLY A 107 -5.93 -1.55 -35.52
C GLY A 107 -4.67 -0.69 -35.35
N LEU A 108 -4.15 -0.16 -36.45
CA LEU A 108 -2.87 0.57 -36.55
C LEU A 108 -2.81 1.88 -35.74
N PHE A 109 -3.77 2.14 -34.85
CA PHE A 109 -3.99 3.45 -34.21
C PHE A 109 -4.55 3.40 -32.77
N SER A 110 -4.24 2.39 -31.94
CA SER A 110 -4.64 2.49 -30.52
C SER A 110 -3.65 3.38 -29.74
N SER A 111 -3.95 4.68 -29.64
CA SER A 111 -3.39 5.51 -28.58
C SER A 111 -3.82 4.97 -27.22
N SER A 112 -2.97 5.10 -26.19
CA SER A 112 -3.37 4.81 -24.81
C SER A 112 -4.58 5.67 -24.44
N LYS A 113 -5.69 5.04 -24.05
CA LYS A 113 -6.89 5.69 -23.54
C LYS A 113 -6.68 6.19 -22.11
N ASP A 114 -7.44 7.19 -21.70
CA ASP A 114 -7.40 7.77 -20.36
C ASP A 114 -8.76 7.68 -19.67
N TRP A 115 -8.74 7.38 -18.36
CA TRP A 115 -9.95 7.21 -17.56
C TRP A 115 -10.83 8.46 -17.49
N LYS A 116 -10.25 9.65 -17.67
CA LYS A 116 -10.98 10.92 -17.61
C LYS A 116 -11.73 11.21 -18.91
N THR A 117 -11.21 10.77 -20.05
CA THR A 117 -11.73 11.14 -21.37
C THR A 117 -12.45 10.02 -22.09
N ASP A 118 -12.01 8.77 -21.89
CA ASP A 118 -12.43 7.65 -22.73
C ASP A 118 -13.28 6.62 -21.98
N ALA A 119 -13.44 6.75 -20.66
CA ALA A 119 -14.19 5.80 -19.86
C ALA A 119 -15.71 6.07 -19.89
N ALA A 120 -16.52 5.00 -20.02
CA ALA A 120 -17.98 5.06 -19.91
C ALA A 120 -18.52 5.71 -18.62
N ALA A 121 -17.73 5.67 -17.55
CA ALA A 121 -18.04 6.25 -16.25
C ALA A 121 -16.74 6.57 -15.51
N PRO A 122 -16.76 7.50 -14.55
CA PRO A 122 -15.57 7.81 -13.75
C PRO A 122 -15.13 6.61 -12.91
N LEU A 123 -13.81 6.40 -12.85
CA LEU A 123 -13.17 5.58 -11.82
C LEU A 123 -13.21 6.35 -10.50
N ASP A 124 -13.70 5.71 -9.44
CA ASP A 124 -13.74 6.29 -8.11
C ASP A 124 -13.07 5.36 -7.09
N THR A 125 -11.94 5.82 -6.55
CA THR A 125 -11.19 5.18 -5.48
C THR A 125 -11.15 6.04 -4.21
N SER A 126 -12.02 7.06 -4.13
CA SER A 126 -12.15 7.91 -2.94
C SER A 126 -12.74 7.12 -1.77
N ARG A 127 -12.15 7.28 -0.58
CA ARG A 127 -12.63 6.62 0.63
C ARG A 127 -14.07 6.97 0.94
N GLU A 128 -14.45 8.23 0.69
CA GLU A 128 -15.77 8.78 0.94
C GLU A 128 -16.86 8.05 0.15
N THR A 129 -16.53 7.57 -1.05
CA THR A 129 -17.44 6.78 -1.89
C THR A 129 -17.34 5.28 -1.60
N VAL A 130 -16.12 4.76 -1.48
CA VAL A 130 -15.89 3.31 -1.45
C VAL A 130 -16.11 2.70 -0.06
N GLU A 131 -15.81 3.43 1.03
CA GLU A 131 -16.02 2.90 2.38
C GLU A 131 -17.50 2.59 2.67
N PRO A 132 -18.47 3.49 2.39
CA PRO A 132 -19.88 3.16 2.59
C PRO A 132 -20.34 1.93 1.81
N LEU A 133 -19.93 1.80 0.54
CA LEU A 133 -20.22 0.64 -0.29
C LEU A 133 -19.62 -0.64 0.30
N PHE A 134 -18.34 -0.59 0.69
CA PHE A 134 -17.66 -1.69 1.36
C PHE A 134 -18.43 -2.14 2.62
N ARG A 135 -18.84 -1.20 3.48
CA ARG A 135 -19.56 -1.50 4.73
C ARG A 135 -20.93 -2.14 4.47
N GLN A 136 -21.64 -1.71 3.42
CA GLN A 136 -22.91 -2.31 3.03
C GLN A 136 -22.71 -3.78 2.59
N ILE A 137 -21.71 -4.05 1.76
CA ILE A 137 -21.37 -5.40 1.29
C ILE A 137 -20.88 -6.28 2.46
N GLU A 138 -20.06 -5.72 3.35
CA GLU A 138 -19.59 -6.39 4.57
C GLU A 138 -20.75 -6.79 5.48
N ALA A 139 -21.68 -5.88 5.77
CA ALA A 139 -22.87 -6.18 6.58
C ALA A 139 -23.75 -7.25 5.93
N ARG A 140 -23.93 -7.16 4.61
CA ARG A 140 -24.70 -8.14 3.83
C ARG A 140 -24.09 -9.54 3.86
N SER A 141 -22.77 -9.67 4.03
CA SER A 141 -22.08 -10.98 4.05
C SER A 141 -22.65 -11.98 5.08
N ALA A 142 -23.35 -11.51 6.12
CA ALA A 142 -24.05 -12.38 7.07
C ALA A 142 -25.22 -13.18 6.46
N GLN A 143 -25.74 -12.75 5.31
CA GLN A 143 -26.85 -13.39 4.58
C GLN A 143 -26.37 -14.18 3.35
N VAL A 144 -25.07 -14.13 3.04
CA VAL A 144 -24.48 -14.75 1.85
C VAL A 144 -24.04 -16.16 2.20
N ASP A 145 -24.57 -17.15 1.48
CA ASP A 145 -24.17 -18.54 1.65
C ASP A 145 -22.69 -18.73 1.26
N GLY A 146 -21.96 -19.52 2.05
CA GLY A 146 -20.52 -19.74 1.87
C GLY A 146 -19.62 -18.56 2.28
N ALA A 147 -20.16 -17.47 2.86
CA ALA A 147 -19.35 -16.37 3.36
C ALA A 147 -18.36 -16.83 4.45
N ARG A 148 -17.10 -16.43 4.31
CA ARG A 148 -16.03 -16.82 5.23
C ARG A 148 -16.09 -16.02 6.53
N GLN A 149 -15.56 -16.60 7.60
CA GLN A 149 -15.17 -15.82 8.77
C GLN A 149 -13.78 -15.24 8.53
N THR A 150 -13.61 -13.96 8.85
CA THR A 150 -12.32 -13.27 8.76
C THR A 150 -11.80 -13.00 10.16
N GLU A 151 -10.50 -13.22 10.38
CA GLU A 151 -9.85 -12.88 11.64
C GLU A 151 -9.43 -11.41 11.62
N VAL A 152 -9.78 -10.69 12.69
CA VAL A 152 -9.28 -9.33 12.90
C VAL A 152 -7.82 -9.41 13.32
N ARG A 153 -6.94 -8.83 12.52
CA ARG A 153 -5.52 -8.74 12.87
C ARG A 153 -5.33 -7.62 13.89
N PRO A 154 -4.68 -7.88 15.03
CA PRO A 154 -4.40 -6.83 16.01
C PRO A 154 -3.49 -5.77 15.38
N LEU A 155 -3.72 -4.52 15.79
CA LEU A 155 -2.91 -3.37 15.40
C LEU A 155 -2.10 -2.86 16.59
N THR A 156 -0.98 -2.19 16.31
CA THR A 156 -0.15 -1.51 17.30
C THR A 156 0.27 -0.14 16.80
N ASP A 157 0.38 0.81 17.72
CA ASP A 157 0.93 2.14 17.44
C ASP A 157 2.45 2.19 17.68
N ASP A 158 3.06 1.08 18.13
CA ASP A 158 4.51 0.99 18.30
C ASP A 158 5.22 0.94 16.94
N SER A 159 5.83 2.09 16.59
CA SER A 159 6.65 2.23 15.39
C SER A 159 7.98 1.49 15.46
N ASN A 160 8.41 1.01 16.63
CA ASN A 160 9.74 0.46 16.87
C ASN A 160 10.85 1.34 16.26
N LEU A 161 10.68 2.67 16.32
CA LEU A 161 11.57 3.62 15.68
C LEU A 161 12.97 3.58 16.31
N HIS A 162 13.98 3.36 15.48
CA HIS A 162 15.37 3.38 15.88
C HIS A 162 16.27 3.83 14.73
N LEU A 163 17.53 4.12 15.03
CA LEU A 163 18.54 4.37 14.01
C LEU A 163 19.48 3.17 13.88
N VAL A 164 20.00 2.97 12.68
CA VAL A 164 21.07 1.99 12.41
C VAL A 164 22.23 2.72 11.74
N THR A 165 23.44 2.56 12.25
CA THR A 165 24.66 3.13 11.66
C THR A 165 25.07 2.39 10.40
N GLU A 166 26.03 2.94 9.65
CA GLU A 166 26.68 2.28 8.50
C GLU A 166 27.30 0.91 8.84
N THR A 167 27.74 0.75 10.10
CA THR A 167 28.32 -0.49 10.62
C THR A 167 27.26 -1.49 11.11
N GLY A 168 25.97 -1.15 11.04
CA GLY A 168 24.87 -1.98 11.52
C GLY A 168 24.57 -1.84 13.01
N ALA A 169 25.22 -0.92 13.74
CA ALA A 169 24.94 -0.71 15.15
C ALA A 169 23.60 -0.02 15.36
N VAL A 170 22.77 -0.57 16.26
CA VAL A 170 21.45 -0.03 16.59
C VAL A 170 21.55 1.06 17.65
N ILE A 171 20.95 2.22 17.37
CA ILE A 171 20.83 3.35 18.31
C ILE A 171 19.35 3.49 18.68
N ARG A 172 19.05 3.24 19.96
CA ARG A 172 17.71 3.38 20.52
C ARG A 172 17.40 4.83 20.90
N PRO A 173 16.12 5.23 20.86
CA PRO A 173 15.73 6.57 21.28
C PRO A 173 16.06 6.78 22.76
N THR A 174 16.57 7.97 23.09
CA THR A 174 16.87 8.36 24.47
C THR A 174 15.71 9.07 25.15
N ARG A 175 14.86 9.72 24.35
CA ARG A 175 13.69 10.47 24.80
C ARG A 175 12.72 10.66 23.65
N GLU A 176 11.44 10.62 23.98
CA GLU A 176 10.35 11.03 23.09
C GLU A 176 9.50 12.08 23.80
N SER A 177 9.20 13.19 23.13
CA SER A 177 8.36 14.25 23.66
C SER A 177 7.81 15.11 22.53
N SER A 178 6.50 15.40 22.57
CA SER A 178 5.86 16.37 21.66
C SER A 178 6.11 16.07 20.17
N GLY A 179 6.07 14.80 19.77
CA GLY A 179 6.31 14.37 18.39
C GLY A 179 7.78 14.42 17.95
N ARG A 180 8.73 14.68 18.86
CA ARG A 180 10.17 14.60 18.57
C ARG A 180 10.81 13.42 19.29
N VAL A 181 11.58 12.64 18.54
CA VAL A 181 12.33 11.49 19.04
C VAL A 181 13.83 11.81 19.00
N MET A 182 14.49 11.67 20.15
CA MET A 182 15.89 12.04 20.34
C MET A 182 16.80 10.82 20.34
N PHE A 183 17.96 10.95 19.69
CA PHE A 183 18.99 9.92 19.57
C PHE A 183 20.36 10.49 19.91
N ARG A 184 21.17 9.70 20.62
CA ARG A 184 22.61 9.97 20.82
C ARG A 184 23.40 9.30 19.70
N LEU A 185 24.12 10.08 18.92
CA LEU A 185 24.95 9.57 17.83
C LEU A 185 26.41 9.42 18.25
N PRO A 186 27.05 8.29 17.90
CA PRO A 186 28.49 8.12 18.09
C PRO A 186 29.29 9.09 17.21
N PRO A 187 30.57 9.32 17.53
CA PRO A 187 31.47 10.08 16.66
C PRO A 187 31.67 9.38 15.32
N ASP A 188 32.11 10.14 14.33
CA ASP A 188 32.68 9.67 13.06
C ASP A 188 31.76 8.83 12.14
N ILE A 189 30.45 8.77 12.40
CA ILE A 189 29.45 8.25 11.44
C ILE A 189 29.02 9.32 10.45
N GLN A 190 28.82 8.97 9.17
CA GLN A 190 28.47 9.92 8.10
C GLN A 190 26.97 9.89 7.77
N SER A 191 26.29 8.79 8.10
CA SER A 191 24.89 8.55 7.83
C SER A 191 24.28 7.63 8.88
N VAL A 192 22.95 7.69 8.98
CA VAL A 192 22.14 6.74 9.73
C VAL A 192 21.02 6.24 8.84
N ARG A 193 20.47 5.08 9.16
CA ARG A 193 19.20 4.63 8.61
C ARG A 193 18.11 4.78 9.66
N ILE A 194 17.02 5.45 9.31
CA ILE A 194 15.81 5.56 10.13
C ILE A 194 14.98 4.30 9.88
N VAL A 195 14.88 3.44 10.89
CA VAL A 195 14.22 2.15 10.81
C VAL A 195 12.96 2.16 11.67
N SER A 196 11.85 1.68 11.13
CA SER A 196 10.58 1.56 11.82
C SER A 196 9.78 0.37 11.31
N SER A 197 8.76 -0.04 12.07
CA SER A 197 7.63 -0.81 11.57
C SER A 197 7.03 -0.13 10.34
N VAL A 198 6.40 -0.94 9.48
CA VAL A 198 5.71 -0.46 8.27
C VAL A 198 4.33 -1.08 8.15
N SER A 199 3.43 -0.36 7.52
CA SER A 199 2.13 -0.84 7.12
C SER A 199 1.71 -0.18 5.80
N ARG A 200 0.67 -0.73 5.17
CA ARG A 200 -0.01 -0.08 4.05
C ARG A 200 -1.36 0.42 4.55
N PRO A 201 -1.78 1.66 4.25
CA PRO A 201 -3.10 2.15 4.66
C PRO A 201 -4.25 1.22 4.26
N CYS A 202 -4.16 0.61 3.07
CA CYS A 202 -5.13 -0.39 2.61
C CYS A 202 -5.23 -1.65 3.48
N ASP A 203 -4.21 -1.97 4.28
CA ASP A 203 -4.20 -3.14 5.16
C ASP A 203 -4.66 -2.85 6.59
N VAL A 204 -4.41 -1.63 7.08
CA VAL A 204 -4.63 -1.28 8.51
C VAL A 204 -5.84 -0.37 8.73
N VAL A 205 -6.24 0.41 7.72
CA VAL A 205 -7.51 1.17 7.75
C VAL A 205 -8.61 0.34 7.10
N GLY A 206 -8.29 -0.28 5.96
CA GLY A 206 -9.17 -1.19 5.24
C GLY A 206 -8.97 -1.09 3.72
N PRO A 207 -9.43 -2.11 2.97
CA PRO A 207 -9.21 -2.23 1.53
C PRO A 207 -9.84 -1.09 0.72
N PHE A 208 -10.86 -0.42 1.27
CA PHE A 208 -11.50 0.76 0.70
C PHE A 208 -10.60 2.01 0.67
N VAL A 209 -9.36 1.93 1.16
CA VAL A 209 -8.32 2.94 1.00
C VAL A 209 -7.38 2.55 -0.13
N ASP A 210 -7.21 3.42 -1.13
CA ASP A 210 -6.38 3.14 -2.31
C ASP A 210 -4.87 3.38 -2.12
N ASP A 211 -4.47 3.96 -0.99
CA ASP A 211 -3.05 4.11 -0.69
C ASP A 211 -2.43 2.75 -0.32
N ARG A 212 -1.73 2.19 -1.30
CA ARG A 212 -1.03 0.89 -1.23
C ARG A 212 0.46 1.03 -0.91
N ARG A 213 0.93 2.25 -0.60
CA ARG A 213 2.35 2.48 -0.29
C ARG A 213 2.71 1.80 1.03
N THR A 214 3.94 1.30 1.12
CA THR A 214 4.51 0.83 2.38
C THR A 214 5.07 2.02 3.14
N LEU A 215 4.41 2.39 4.25
CA LEU A 215 4.69 3.60 5.01
C LEU A 215 5.21 3.23 6.40
N GLY A 216 6.35 3.83 6.78
CA GLY A 216 6.94 3.70 8.12
C GLY A 216 6.48 4.83 9.03
N VAL A 217 7.26 5.91 9.08
CA VAL A 217 6.95 7.13 9.83
C VAL A 217 7.01 8.35 8.90
N LEU A 218 6.14 9.34 9.13
CA LEU A 218 6.17 10.61 8.41
C LEU A 218 7.13 11.56 9.11
N VAL A 219 8.29 11.77 8.50
CA VAL A 219 9.35 12.60 9.08
C VAL A 219 9.20 14.04 8.61
N GLY A 220 9.15 14.97 9.57
CA GLY A 220 9.20 16.41 9.35
C GLY A 220 10.62 16.96 9.47
N GLU A 221 10.80 17.91 10.39
CA GLU A 221 12.12 18.50 10.68
C GLU A 221 13.07 17.47 11.31
N VAL A 222 14.33 17.46 10.86
CA VAL A 222 15.41 16.72 11.49
C VAL A 222 16.49 17.69 11.93
N THR A 223 16.80 17.72 13.22
CA THR A 223 17.80 18.62 13.81
C THR A 223 18.97 17.83 14.38
N LEU A 224 20.19 18.26 14.09
CA LEU A 224 21.41 17.74 14.66
C LEU A 224 22.06 18.81 15.55
N PHE A 225 22.35 18.46 16.79
CA PHE A 225 23.08 19.26 17.77
C PHE A 225 24.45 18.62 17.95
N GLU A 226 25.52 19.34 17.59
CA GLU A 226 26.89 18.86 17.65
C GLU A 226 27.80 19.99 18.14
N SER A 227 28.50 19.76 19.25
CA SER A 227 29.31 20.78 19.93
C SER A 227 28.49 22.03 20.26
N ASP A 228 28.83 23.19 19.69
CA ASP A 228 28.15 24.48 19.81
C ASP A 228 27.22 24.79 18.64
N THR A 229 27.07 23.85 17.69
CA THR A 229 26.36 24.06 16.44
C THR A 229 25.05 23.28 16.41
N THR A 230 23.99 23.93 15.92
CA THR A 230 22.71 23.29 15.61
C THR A 230 22.47 23.37 14.11
N ARG A 231 22.15 22.24 13.48
CA ARG A 231 21.91 22.14 12.02
C ARG A 231 20.59 21.45 11.75
N THR A 232 19.82 21.97 10.80
CA THR A 232 18.66 21.26 10.25
C THR A 232 19.10 20.46 9.03
N LEU A 233 18.80 19.16 9.03
CA LEU A 233 19.03 18.28 7.90
C LEU A 233 17.78 18.27 7.02
N THR A 234 17.94 18.66 5.76
CA THR A 234 16.83 18.73 4.78
C THR A 234 17.04 17.81 3.58
N THR A 235 18.11 17.02 3.57
CA THR A 235 18.44 16.13 2.44
C THR A 235 17.30 15.18 2.09
N HIS A 236 16.55 14.71 3.08
CA HIS A 236 15.37 13.85 2.86
C HIS A 236 14.25 14.56 2.08
N LEU A 237 14.17 15.89 2.10
CA LEU A 237 13.13 16.65 1.40
C LEU A 237 13.49 16.99 -0.05
N HIS A 238 14.77 16.91 -0.43
CA HIS A 238 15.25 17.41 -1.72
C HIS A 238 15.88 16.35 -2.62
N SER A 239 16.24 15.18 -2.09
CA SER A 239 16.87 14.11 -2.85
C SER A 239 15.84 13.05 -3.27
N ASP A 240 15.43 13.07 -4.53
CA ASP A 240 14.43 12.12 -5.04
C ASP A 240 14.90 10.66 -5.01
N SER A 241 16.21 10.44 -5.17
CA SER A 241 16.83 9.10 -5.24
C SER A 241 17.29 8.53 -3.88
N LEU A 242 16.89 9.14 -2.76
CA LEU A 242 17.35 8.73 -1.44
C LEU A 242 16.75 7.37 -1.03
N PRO A 243 17.56 6.32 -0.78
CA PRO A 243 17.03 4.98 -0.54
C PRO A 243 16.15 4.87 0.71
N GLY A 244 15.01 4.20 0.56
CA GLY A 244 14.10 3.90 1.67
C GLY A 244 13.16 5.04 2.06
N TRP A 245 13.03 6.05 1.21
CA TRP A 245 12.03 7.11 1.33
C TRP A 245 10.95 6.99 0.25
N ASN A 246 9.72 7.37 0.58
CA ASN A 246 8.60 7.48 -0.37
C ASN A 246 8.60 8.87 -1.04
N THR A 247 7.44 9.39 -1.47
CA THR A 247 7.28 10.75 -2.01
C THR A 247 7.29 11.81 -0.90
N VAL A 248 7.76 13.01 -1.22
CA VAL A 248 7.66 14.20 -0.33
C VAL A 248 6.21 14.67 -0.26
N GLU A 249 5.72 14.88 0.95
CA GLU A 249 4.35 15.31 1.26
C GLU A 249 4.38 16.79 1.68
N GLY A 250 3.58 17.63 1.02
CA GLY A 250 3.46 19.06 1.37
C GLY A 250 4.77 19.85 1.37
N GLY A 251 5.81 19.36 0.68
CA GLY A 251 7.13 19.99 0.57
C GLY A 251 7.98 20.05 1.85
N THR A 252 7.46 19.58 2.98
CA THR A 252 8.07 19.79 4.31
C THR A 252 8.23 18.49 5.11
N MET A 253 7.68 17.39 4.62
CA MET A 253 7.72 16.10 5.29
C MET A 253 7.80 14.97 4.27
N ARG A 254 8.28 13.81 4.70
CA ARG A 254 8.44 12.65 3.82
C ARG A 254 8.26 11.35 4.57
N TRP A 255 7.48 10.45 4.01
CA TRP A 255 7.31 9.11 4.56
C TRP A 255 8.57 8.28 4.37
N THR A 256 9.01 7.58 5.41
CA THR A 256 9.95 6.47 5.27
C THR A 256 9.24 5.25 4.68
N ALA A 257 9.99 4.36 4.04
CA ALA A 257 9.55 3.03 3.59
C ALA A 257 10.05 1.93 4.56
N GLY A 258 10.19 2.26 5.84
CA GLY A 258 10.63 1.34 6.92
C GLY A 258 12.12 1.29 7.18
N ASN A 259 12.96 1.71 6.23
CA ASN A 259 14.40 1.73 6.40
C ASN A 259 15.04 2.81 5.53
N ALA A 260 15.04 4.05 6.00
CA ALA A 260 15.33 5.24 5.20
C ALA A 260 16.74 5.80 5.46
N LEU A 261 17.55 5.99 4.42
CA LEU A 261 18.90 6.55 4.57
C LEU A 261 18.84 8.05 4.87
N LEU A 262 19.54 8.51 5.90
CA LEU A 262 19.70 9.93 6.22
C LEU A 262 21.19 10.28 6.33
N PRO A 263 21.75 10.98 5.33
CA PRO A 263 23.10 11.55 5.41
C PRO A 263 23.18 12.64 6.48
N LEU A 264 24.24 12.63 7.28
CA LEU A 264 24.49 13.62 8.34
C LEU A 264 25.29 14.84 7.84
N GLY A 265 25.81 14.77 6.61
CA GLY A 265 26.72 15.77 6.06
C GLY A 265 28.07 15.79 6.80
N GLN A 266 28.80 16.89 6.66
CA GLN A 266 30.08 17.07 7.35
C GLN A 266 29.87 17.18 8.87
N ARG A 267 30.67 16.44 9.64
CA ARG A 267 30.63 16.41 11.12
C ARG A 267 31.98 16.79 11.70
N SER A 268 31.98 17.26 12.94
CA SER A 268 33.20 17.55 13.71
C SER A 268 33.86 16.24 14.14
N PRO A 269 35.14 15.99 13.81
CA PRO A 269 35.83 14.73 14.14
C PRO A 269 35.79 14.42 15.64
N GLY A 270 35.51 13.17 16.01
CA GLY A 270 35.48 12.72 17.40
C GLY A 270 34.35 13.30 18.26
N SER A 271 33.43 14.10 17.69
CA SER A 271 32.35 14.74 18.44
C SER A 271 31.11 13.85 18.60
N LEU A 272 30.52 13.89 19.79
CA LEU A 272 29.19 13.32 20.02
C LEU A 272 28.13 14.29 19.54
N ALA A 273 27.05 13.75 18.98
CA ALA A 273 25.91 14.56 18.55
C ALA A 273 24.59 14.04 19.12
N MET A 274 23.63 14.95 19.30
CA MET A 274 22.24 14.61 19.52
C MET A 274 21.48 14.85 18.22
N MET A 275 20.64 13.91 17.83
CA MET A 275 19.70 14.09 16.72
C MET A 275 18.27 14.11 17.28
N ALA A 276 17.47 15.07 16.83
CA ALA A 276 16.03 15.09 17.04
C ALA A 276 15.33 14.89 15.69
N ILE A 277 14.43 13.91 15.62
CA ILE A 277 13.59 13.65 14.45
C ILE A 277 12.16 13.99 14.83
N GLU A 278 11.53 14.89 14.08
CA GLU A 278 10.10 15.15 14.19
C GLU A 278 9.30 14.09 13.44
N VAL A 279 8.46 13.36 14.17
CA VAL A 279 7.51 12.37 13.66
C VAL A 279 6.12 13.02 13.65
N LYS A 280 5.60 13.28 12.44
CA LYS A 280 4.28 13.89 12.24
C LYS A 280 3.15 12.87 12.37
N VAL A 281 3.37 11.67 11.83
CA VAL A 281 2.43 10.56 11.83
C VAL A 281 3.21 9.25 11.92
N ALA A 282 2.71 8.31 12.71
CA ALA A 282 3.19 6.94 12.79
C ALA A 282 1.98 6.01 12.99
N GLY A 283 2.05 4.81 12.43
CA GLY A 283 1.05 3.78 12.60
C GLY A 283 -0.35 4.10 12.03
N PRO A 284 -1.32 3.23 12.31
CA PRO A 284 -1.15 1.94 13.01
C PRO A 284 -0.36 0.93 12.16
N TYR A 285 0.24 -0.05 12.83
CA TYR A 285 0.97 -1.17 12.21
C TYR A 285 0.28 -2.49 12.51
N LEU A 286 0.47 -3.49 11.64
CA LEU A 286 0.05 -4.86 11.96
C LEU A 286 0.92 -5.37 13.12
N PHE A 287 0.27 -5.86 14.16
CA PHE A 287 0.98 -6.46 15.29
C PHE A 287 1.53 -7.83 14.85
N ASN A 288 2.86 -7.94 14.83
CA ASN A 288 3.54 -9.20 14.59
C ASN A 288 4.05 -9.77 15.92
N ASP A 289 3.53 -10.92 16.33
CA ASP A 289 3.91 -11.64 17.56
C ASP A 289 5.33 -12.21 17.52
N THR A 290 6.10 -11.94 16.46
CA THR A 290 7.49 -12.38 16.36
C THR A 290 8.36 -11.62 17.37
N LEU A 291 8.52 -12.25 18.53
CA LEU A 291 9.59 -12.04 19.50
C LEU A 291 10.91 -11.72 18.77
N PRO A 292 11.71 -10.73 19.22
CA PRO A 292 13.05 -10.55 18.68
C PRO A 292 13.84 -11.86 18.89
N GLU A 293 14.41 -12.37 17.79
CA GLU A 293 15.29 -13.55 17.81
C GLU A 293 16.27 -13.41 18.97
N GLN A 294 16.25 -14.42 19.84
CA GLN A 294 17.25 -14.63 20.86
C GLN A 294 18.62 -14.58 20.19
N GLN A 295 19.41 -13.55 20.52
CA GLN A 295 20.85 -13.62 20.38
C GLN A 295 21.30 -14.88 21.11
N THR A 296 21.65 -15.90 20.34
CA THR A 296 22.38 -17.07 20.79
C THR A 296 23.63 -16.55 21.48
N ARG A 297 23.62 -16.58 22.82
CA ARG A 297 24.81 -16.41 23.63
C ARG A 297 25.74 -17.56 23.27
N HIS A 298 26.75 -17.28 22.46
CA HIS A 298 27.96 -18.08 22.48
C HIS A 298 28.80 -17.63 23.68
N ALA A 299 28.76 -18.44 24.72
CA ALA A 299 29.84 -18.64 25.69
C ALA A 299 30.03 -20.14 25.82
#